data_AF-A0A833QWX5-F1
#
_entry.id   AF-A0A833QWX5-F1
#
_cell.length_a   1.000
_cell.length_b   1.000
_cell.length_c   1.000
_cell.angle_alpha   90.00
_cell.angle_beta   90.00
_cell.angle_gamma   90.00
#
_symmetry.space_group_name_H-M   'P 1'
#
loop_
_entity.id
_entity.type
_entity.pdbx_description
1 polymer ?
#
loop_
_entity_poly.entity_id
_entity_poly.type
_entity_poly.pdbx_seq_one_letter_code
_entity_poly.pdbx_strand_id
1 'polypeptide(L)'
;MQSSLSLSLSLPSPLPTKANPSISHSIRFCGLRREALVSNLTQRIQQSRVWVPRASASSNGSSASVKGGFDYDLVIIGAGVGGHGAALHAVEKGLKTAIIEGDVVGGTCVNRGCVPSKALLAVSGRMRELHDEHHMKSLGLQVSSAGYDRQAVADHANNLASKIRSNLTNSMKSLGVDILTGVGTIVGPQKVRYGKVGLPQKEVTARDILIATGSTPFIPNGIEIDGKTVFTSDHALKMEWVPDWLAIVGSGYIGLEFSDVYTALGSEVTFVEALDQLMPGFDPEIGKLAQRILINPRRIDYHTGVFAKKITPAKDGKPVQIELIDAKTKEPKETLEVDAALIATGRAPFTKGLGLENINVVTQRGFVPVDERMRVLDANGEQPQAREKGEKEGFEISVVKTSFKANTKALAENEGDGLAKMIYRPDTGEILGVHILGLHAADLIHEASNAMALGTKVQEIKFAVHAHPTLSEVLDELFKAAKV
;
A
#
# COMPACT_ATOMS: atom_id res chain seq x y z
N MET A 1 64.70 29.13 -7.46
CA MET A 1 64.59 30.59 -7.57
C MET A 1 63.23 31.00 -7.04
N GLN A 2 63.25 31.81 -6.00
CA GLN A 2 62.08 32.29 -5.25
C GLN A 2 61.34 33.36 -6.05
N SER A 3 60.01 33.39 -5.96
CA SER A 3 59.27 34.66 -5.88
C SER A 3 57.92 34.42 -5.21
N SER A 4 57.90 34.69 -3.91
CA SER A 4 56.74 34.93 -3.06
C SER A 4 56.07 36.26 -3.42
N LEU A 5 54.74 36.27 -3.50
CA LEU A 5 53.94 37.49 -3.38
C LEU A 5 52.71 37.18 -2.53
N SER A 6 52.68 37.80 -1.35
CA SER A 6 51.60 37.82 -0.38
C SER A 6 51.06 39.25 -0.27
N LEU A 7 49.74 39.41 -0.14
CA LEU A 7 48.93 40.53 0.42
C LEU A 7 47.54 40.40 -0.22
N SER A 8 46.39 40.59 0.40
CA SER A 8 45.96 40.88 1.78
C SER A 8 44.42 40.80 1.77
N LEU A 9 43.84 40.45 2.92
CA LEU A 9 42.40 40.41 3.20
C LEU A 9 41.68 41.75 2.95
N SER A 10 40.49 41.68 2.34
CA SER A 10 39.44 42.68 2.51
C SER A 10 38.06 42.04 2.35
N LEU A 11 37.34 41.89 3.46
CA LEU A 11 35.90 41.67 3.53
C LEU A 11 35.14 42.92 3.06
N PRO A 12 33.99 42.78 2.40
CA PRO A 12 32.94 43.79 2.43
C PRO A 12 31.76 43.35 3.30
N SER A 13 31.36 44.26 4.19
CA SER A 13 30.21 44.19 5.10
C SER A 13 28.85 44.24 4.35
N PRO A 14 27.71 43.93 5.02
CA PRO A 14 26.44 43.65 4.36
C PRO A 14 25.65 44.93 4.08
N LEU A 15 24.85 44.92 3.00
CA LEU A 15 23.80 45.93 2.75
C LEU A 15 22.42 45.28 2.60
N PRO A 16 21.33 46.01 2.89
CA PRO A 16 20.07 45.44 3.34
C PRO A 16 18.91 45.57 2.32
N THR A 17 17.83 44.85 2.66
CA THR A 17 16.41 45.09 2.37
C THR A 17 15.81 44.83 0.97
N LYS A 18 14.82 43.93 1.00
CA LYS A 18 13.51 43.92 0.33
C LYS A 18 13.45 44.06 -1.20
N ALA A 19 13.10 42.96 -1.86
CA ALA A 19 12.17 42.97 -2.98
C ALA A 19 11.36 41.67 -3.01
N ASN A 20 10.04 41.81 -2.93
CA ASN A 20 9.04 40.86 -3.41
C ASN A 20 8.23 41.69 -4.43
N PRO A 21 7.94 41.19 -5.65
CA PRO A 21 6.61 40.61 -5.81
C PRO A 21 6.46 39.48 -6.85
N SER A 22 5.44 38.67 -6.59
CA SER A 22 4.51 38.02 -7.54
C SER A 22 5.06 37.05 -8.60
N ILE A 23 4.88 35.75 -8.34
CA ILE A 23 4.60 34.77 -9.40
C ILE A 23 3.26 34.10 -9.09
N SER A 24 2.28 34.44 -9.93
CA SER A 24 0.96 33.82 -10.02
C SER A 24 1.09 32.31 -10.20
N HIS A 25 0.57 31.54 -9.24
CA HIS A 25 0.23 30.14 -9.46
C HIS A 25 -1.24 30.10 -9.88
N SER A 26 -1.50 29.46 -11.02
CA SER A 26 -2.85 29.16 -11.49
C SER A 26 -3.49 28.11 -10.57
N ILE A 27 -4.06 28.57 -9.45
CA ILE A 27 -4.87 27.72 -8.58
C ILE A 27 -6.20 27.48 -9.31
N ARG A 28 -6.36 26.29 -9.88
CA ARG A 28 -7.69 25.82 -10.32
C ARG A 28 -8.47 25.43 -9.08
N PHE A 29 -9.33 26.34 -8.62
CA PHE A 29 -10.33 26.02 -7.60
C PHE A 29 -11.47 25.23 -8.24
N CYS A 30 -11.70 24.02 -7.74
CA CYS A 30 -13.00 23.36 -7.81
C CYS A 30 -13.55 23.30 -6.38
N GLY A 31 -14.70 23.91 -6.14
CA GLY A 31 -15.31 23.96 -4.81
C GLY A 31 -16.81 23.78 -4.91
N LEU A 32 -17.33 22.76 -4.22
CA LEU A 32 -18.75 22.66 -3.91
C LEU A 32 -19.00 23.49 -2.65
N ARG A 33 -19.87 24.51 -2.76
CA ARG A 33 -20.43 25.18 -1.59
C ARG A 33 -21.83 24.63 -1.33
N ARG A 34 -22.07 24.13 -0.12
CA ARG A 34 -23.42 24.05 0.42
C ARG A 34 -23.77 25.48 0.81
N GLU A 35 -24.64 26.15 0.06
CA GLU A 35 -25.19 27.42 0.51
C GLU A 35 -25.98 27.18 1.81
N ALA A 36 -25.38 27.57 2.94
CA ALA A 36 -26.10 27.72 4.19
C ALA A 36 -26.89 29.03 4.11
N LEU A 37 -28.11 28.95 3.57
CA LEU A 37 -29.14 29.96 3.85
C LEU A 37 -29.50 29.85 5.33
N VAL A 38 -28.84 30.64 6.18
CA VAL A 38 -29.33 30.95 7.53
C VAL A 38 -29.78 32.40 7.52
N SER A 39 -31.09 32.59 7.55
CA SER A 39 -31.75 33.87 7.78
C SER A 39 -31.55 34.33 9.22
N ASN A 40 -31.22 35.62 9.35
CA ASN A 40 -31.34 36.52 10.50
C ASN A 40 -31.73 35.93 11.86
N LEU A 41 -30.84 36.08 12.85
CA LEU A 41 -31.23 36.53 14.19
C LEU A 41 -30.08 37.28 14.90
N THR A 42 -30.40 38.54 15.14
CA THR A 42 -29.79 39.56 16.00
C THR A 42 -28.85 39.09 17.11
N GLN A 43 -27.65 39.69 17.13
CA GLN A 43 -26.75 39.74 18.27
C GLN A 43 -27.45 40.34 19.50
N ARG A 44 -27.49 39.58 20.60
CA ARG A 44 -27.55 40.13 21.95
C ARG A 44 -26.50 39.46 22.81
N ILE A 45 -25.46 40.22 23.12
CA ILE A 45 -24.42 39.88 24.08
C ILE A 45 -25.05 39.89 25.47
N GLN A 46 -25.06 38.74 26.15
CA GLN A 46 -25.16 38.69 27.61
C GLN A 46 -24.06 37.77 28.15
N GLN A 47 -23.08 38.41 28.79
CA GLN A 47 -22.15 37.74 29.69
C GLN A 47 -22.96 37.14 30.85
N SER A 48 -22.87 35.83 31.04
CA SER A 48 -23.22 35.22 32.32
C SER A 48 -22.09 34.28 32.74
N ARG A 49 -21.49 34.62 33.88
CA ARG A 49 -20.59 33.77 34.64
C ARG A 49 -21.39 32.54 35.08
N VAL A 50 -20.89 31.33 34.79
CA VAL A 50 -21.38 30.12 35.45
C VAL A 50 -20.22 29.40 36.14
N TRP A 51 -20.39 29.41 37.44
CA TRP A 51 -19.80 28.69 38.56
C TRP A 51 -19.48 27.21 38.28
N VAL A 52 -18.28 26.78 38.67
CA VAL A 52 -17.84 25.37 38.71
C VAL A 52 -18.04 24.84 40.14
N PRO A 53 -18.92 23.85 40.39
CA PRO A 53 -18.91 23.14 41.66
C PRO A 53 -17.91 21.98 41.58
N ARG A 54 -16.95 22.04 42.50
CA ARG A 54 -16.06 20.95 42.87
C ARG A 54 -16.91 19.91 43.64
N ALA A 55 -17.06 18.70 43.12
CA ALA A 55 -17.70 17.61 43.86
C ALA A 55 -16.66 16.53 44.20
N SER A 56 -16.60 16.29 45.51
CA SER A 56 -15.74 15.38 46.27
C SER A 56 -16.02 13.90 46.00
N ALA A 57 -14.96 13.10 46.18
CA ALA A 57 -15.02 11.65 46.26
C ALA A 57 -15.99 11.17 47.35
N SER A 58 -16.85 10.20 47.00
CA SER A 58 -17.46 9.29 47.96
C SER A 58 -17.29 7.86 47.47
N SER A 59 -16.63 7.08 48.32
CA SER A 59 -16.63 5.63 48.31
C SER A 59 -18.03 5.12 48.65
N ASN A 60 -18.60 4.26 47.81
CA ASN A 60 -19.43 3.17 48.29
C ASN A 60 -19.42 2.05 47.26
N GLY A 61 -19.00 0.88 47.73
CA GLY A 61 -19.04 -0.35 46.96
C GLY A 61 -20.48 -0.77 46.69
N SER A 62 -20.71 -1.25 45.47
CA SER A 62 -21.86 -2.06 45.13
C SER A 62 -21.49 -3.00 43.99
N SER A 63 -21.65 -4.27 44.29
CA SER A 63 -21.79 -5.43 43.41
C SER A 63 -20.72 -5.62 42.33
N ALA A 64 -19.86 -6.60 42.61
CA ALA A 64 -19.30 -7.44 41.57
C ALA A 64 -20.44 -7.96 40.66
N SER A 65 -20.59 -7.35 39.48
CA SER A 65 -21.32 -7.97 38.39
C SER A 65 -20.32 -8.73 37.54
N VAL A 66 -20.27 -10.04 37.72
CA VAL A 66 -19.71 -10.91 36.67
C VAL A 66 -20.67 -10.82 35.48
N LYS A 67 -20.29 -10.06 34.44
CA LYS A 67 -20.89 -10.14 33.11
C LYS A 67 -19.78 -10.53 32.15
N GLY A 68 -19.82 -11.76 31.65
CA GLY A 68 -18.84 -12.28 30.68
C GLY A 68 -18.80 -11.37 29.45
N GLY A 69 -17.70 -10.65 29.28
CA GLY A 69 -17.40 -9.78 28.15
C GLY A 69 -16.06 -10.16 27.54
N PHE A 70 -15.88 -9.86 26.25
CA PHE A 70 -14.60 -10.02 25.56
C PHE A 70 -13.53 -9.11 26.17
N ASP A 71 -12.26 -9.53 26.10
CA ASP A 71 -11.13 -8.69 26.53
C ASP A 71 -11.06 -7.40 25.70
N TYR A 72 -11.43 -7.48 24.41
CA TYR A 72 -11.44 -6.37 23.45
C TYR A 72 -12.70 -6.38 22.58
N ASP A 73 -13.07 -5.22 22.04
CA ASP A 73 -14.05 -5.12 20.97
C ASP A 73 -13.44 -5.61 19.64
N LEU A 74 -12.18 -5.26 19.38
CA LEU A 74 -11.47 -5.63 18.16
C LEU A 74 -10.04 -6.06 18.48
N VAL A 75 -9.64 -7.22 17.97
CA VAL A 75 -8.24 -7.64 17.90
C VAL A 75 -7.79 -7.66 16.44
N ILE A 76 -6.71 -6.94 16.14
CA ILE A 76 -6.09 -6.89 14.81
C ILE A 76 -4.83 -7.76 14.82
N ILE A 77 -4.67 -8.67 13.88
CA ILE A 77 -3.44 -9.48 13.71
C ILE A 77 -2.60 -8.88 12.60
N GLY A 78 -1.51 -8.20 12.98
CA GLY A 78 -0.55 -7.53 12.10
C GLY A 78 -0.60 -6.00 12.21
N ALA A 79 0.53 -5.38 12.54
CA ALA A 79 0.67 -3.93 12.68
C ALA A 79 1.33 -3.27 11.46
N GLY A 80 1.06 -3.80 10.25
CA GLY A 80 1.35 -3.12 9.00
C GLY A 80 0.48 -1.88 8.79
N VAL A 81 0.67 -1.16 7.68
CA VAL A 81 -0.11 0.06 7.37
C VAL A 81 -1.63 -0.16 7.39
N GLY A 82 -2.11 -1.31 6.91
CA GLY A 82 -3.53 -1.66 6.96
C GLY A 82 -4.05 -1.88 8.38
N GLY A 83 -3.35 -2.69 9.18
CA GLY A 83 -3.72 -2.94 10.58
C GLY A 83 -3.61 -1.68 11.45
N HIS A 84 -2.59 -0.86 11.23
CA HIS A 84 -2.46 0.43 11.89
C HIS A 84 -3.63 1.36 11.59
N GLY A 85 -3.98 1.54 10.31
CA GLY A 85 -5.12 2.35 9.90
C GLY A 85 -6.44 1.85 10.49
N ALA A 86 -6.64 0.53 10.49
CA ALA A 86 -7.81 -0.09 11.13
C ALA A 86 -7.85 0.18 12.64
N ALA A 87 -6.72 0.13 13.35
CA ALA A 87 -6.65 0.39 14.78
C ALA A 87 -7.01 1.84 15.13
N LEU A 88 -6.48 2.82 14.37
CA LEU A 88 -6.80 4.23 14.56
C LEU A 88 -8.31 4.48 14.39
N HIS A 89 -8.89 3.91 13.33
CA HIS A 89 -10.31 4.07 13.04
C HIS A 89 -11.19 3.38 14.09
N ALA A 90 -10.80 2.18 14.56
CA ALA A 90 -11.55 1.47 15.59
C ALA A 90 -11.63 2.27 16.89
N VAL A 91 -10.52 2.89 17.32
CA VAL A 91 -10.51 3.78 18.49
C VAL A 91 -11.35 5.04 18.26
N GLU A 92 -11.29 5.64 17.06
CA GLU A 92 -12.15 6.78 16.70
C GLU A 92 -13.65 6.43 16.83
N LYS A 93 -14.02 5.18 16.56
CA LYS A 93 -15.37 4.64 16.75
C LYS A 93 -15.67 4.18 18.19
N GLY A 94 -14.77 4.41 19.13
CA GLY A 94 -14.94 4.09 20.55
C GLY A 94 -14.73 2.62 20.90
N LEU A 95 -14.10 1.83 20.02
CA LEU A 95 -13.84 0.40 20.27
C LEU A 95 -12.59 0.21 21.12
N LYS A 96 -12.68 -0.63 22.15
CA LYS A 96 -11.52 -1.13 22.90
C LYS A 96 -10.71 -2.06 22.00
N THR A 97 -9.53 -1.60 21.57
CA THR A 97 -8.79 -2.22 20.47
C THR A 97 -7.42 -2.72 20.91
N ALA A 98 -7.06 -3.94 20.50
CA ALA A 98 -5.70 -4.46 20.56
C ALA A 98 -5.16 -4.78 19.17
N ILE A 99 -3.85 -4.67 19.01
CA ILE A 99 -3.13 -5.05 17.79
C ILE A 99 -1.97 -5.99 18.14
N ILE A 100 -1.90 -7.13 17.47
CA ILE A 100 -0.88 -8.15 17.66
C ILE A 100 0.19 -8.00 16.59
N GLU A 101 1.46 -7.89 16.99
CA GLU A 101 2.60 -7.75 16.06
C GLU A 101 3.72 -8.71 16.45
N GLY A 102 4.11 -9.57 15.49
CA GLY A 102 5.11 -10.62 15.69
C GLY A 102 6.55 -10.17 15.45
N ASP A 103 6.73 -9.04 14.78
CA ASP A 103 8.02 -8.48 14.40
C ASP A 103 8.11 -7.02 14.86
N VAL A 104 7.90 -6.06 13.95
CA VAL A 104 8.01 -4.62 14.22
C VAL A 104 6.83 -3.86 13.62
N VAL A 105 6.31 -2.90 14.39
CA VAL A 105 5.23 -2.00 13.96
C VAL A 105 5.58 -1.32 12.63
N GLY A 106 4.59 -1.16 11.77
CA GLY A 106 4.72 -0.62 10.42
C GLY A 106 4.80 -1.69 9.33
N GLY A 107 5.02 -2.96 9.71
CA GLY A 107 5.04 -4.11 8.80
C GLY A 107 5.98 -3.92 7.61
N THR A 108 5.64 -4.54 6.48
CA THR A 108 6.48 -4.52 5.27
C THR A 108 6.73 -3.11 4.75
N CYS A 109 5.67 -2.31 4.55
CA CYS A 109 5.74 -1.01 3.90
C CYS A 109 6.77 -0.06 4.57
N VAL A 110 6.75 -0.03 5.90
CA VAL A 110 7.60 0.90 6.67
C VAL A 110 9.00 0.35 6.87
N ASN A 111 9.13 -0.94 7.18
CA ASN A 111 10.40 -1.49 7.66
C ASN A 111 11.24 -2.11 6.54
N ARG A 112 10.61 -2.58 5.45
CA ARG A 112 11.29 -3.34 4.39
C ARG A 112 10.61 -3.21 3.02
N GLY A 113 10.04 -2.03 2.74
CA GLY A 113 9.25 -1.81 1.54
C GLY A 113 9.30 -0.35 1.12
N CYS A 114 8.13 0.24 0.93
CA CYS A 114 7.97 1.57 0.34
C CYS A 114 8.82 2.65 1.02
N VAL A 115 8.80 2.76 2.34
CA VAL A 115 9.51 3.86 3.03
C VAL A 115 11.02 3.87 2.71
N PRO A 116 11.77 2.79 3.00
CA PRO A 116 13.19 2.77 2.68
C PRO A 116 13.44 2.74 1.17
N SER A 117 12.61 2.09 0.34
CA SER A 117 12.82 2.10 -1.12
C SER A 117 12.67 3.51 -1.70
N LYS A 118 11.72 4.32 -1.22
CA LYS A 118 11.52 5.70 -1.66
C LYS A 118 12.65 6.63 -1.20
N ALA A 119 13.25 6.36 -0.03
CA ALA A 119 14.46 7.06 0.40
C ALA A 119 15.64 6.77 -0.54
N LEU A 120 15.84 5.51 -0.94
CA LEU A 120 16.88 5.13 -1.89
C LEU A 120 16.63 5.72 -3.28
N LEU A 121 15.39 5.68 -3.78
CA LEU A 121 15.02 6.31 -5.05
C LEU A 121 15.25 7.82 -5.06
N ALA A 122 14.99 8.50 -3.94
CA ALA A 122 15.27 9.93 -3.83
C ALA A 122 16.76 10.23 -3.99
N VAL A 123 17.64 9.44 -3.37
CA VAL A 123 19.09 9.54 -3.57
C VAL A 123 19.47 9.23 -5.00
N SER A 124 18.90 8.17 -5.57
CA SER A 124 19.16 7.70 -6.94
C SER A 124 18.80 8.76 -7.98
N GLY A 125 17.65 9.42 -7.81
CA GLY A 125 17.23 10.54 -8.66
C GLY A 125 18.22 11.71 -8.62
N ARG A 126 18.72 12.07 -7.43
CA ARG A 126 19.74 13.12 -7.29
C ARG A 126 21.08 12.73 -7.89
N MET A 127 21.50 11.48 -7.71
CA MET A 127 22.73 10.98 -8.34
C MET A 127 22.64 11.05 -9.86
N ARG A 128 21.51 10.64 -10.46
CA ARG A 128 21.30 10.75 -11.91
C ARG A 128 21.33 12.20 -12.38
N GLU A 129 20.67 13.10 -11.66
CA GLU A 129 20.64 14.52 -11.99
C GLU A 129 22.07 15.10 -11.99
N LEU A 130 22.86 14.79 -10.95
CA LEU A 130 24.26 15.23 -10.82
C LEU A 130 25.18 14.64 -11.90
N HIS A 131 24.88 13.44 -12.40
CA HIS A 131 25.64 12.78 -13.47
C HIS A 131 25.21 13.21 -14.88
N ASP A 132 24.05 13.85 -15.05
CA ASP A 132 23.60 14.36 -16.36
C ASP A 132 24.32 15.68 -16.69
N GLU A 133 25.54 15.57 -17.21
CA GLU A 133 26.36 16.72 -17.59
C GLU A 133 25.67 17.65 -18.59
N HIS A 134 24.90 17.11 -19.53
CA HIS A 134 24.23 17.91 -20.56
C HIS A 134 23.11 18.74 -19.92
N HIS A 135 22.28 18.12 -19.08
CA HIS A 135 21.25 18.82 -18.34
C HIS A 135 21.85 19.88 -17.42
N MET A 136 22.88 19.54 -16.64
CA MET A 136 23.57 20.50 -15.76
C MET A 136 24.15 21.69 -16.53
N LYS A 137 24.83 21.45 -17.66
CA LYS A 137 25.38 22.51 -18.52
C LYS A 137 24.28 23.40 -19.10
N SER A 138 23.12 22.85 -19.47
CA SER A 138 22.01 23.64 -20.00
C SER A 138 21.38 24.58 -18.95
N LEU A 139 21.55 24.26 -17.66
CA LEU A 139 21.21 25.12 -16.53
C LEU A 139 22.35 26.07 -16.12
N GLY A 140 23.50 26.05 -16.81
CA GLY A 140 24.68 26.85 -16.48
C GLY A 140 25.48 26.34 -15.28
N LEU A 141 25.28 25.07 -14.89
CA LEU A 141 25.96 24.42 -13.77
C LEU A 141 27.08 23.50 -14.27
N GLN A 142 28.18 23.43 -13.52
CA GLN A 142 29.26 22.49 -13.76
C GLN A 142 29.56 21.71 -12.47
N VAL A 143 29.42 20.38 -12.54
CA VAL A 143 29.72 19.46 -11.44
C VAL A 143 31.03 18.75 -11.77
N SER A 144 32.07 18.90 -10.93
CA SER A 144 33.39 18.33 -11.19
C SER A 144 33.46 16.82 -10.93
N SER A 145 32.73 16.34 -9.93
CA SER A 145 32.64 14.91 -9.59
C SER A 145 31.40 14.68 -8.73
N ALA A 146 30.57 13.70 -9.09
CA ALA A 146 29.48 13.22 -8.27
C ALA A 146 29.86 11.85 -7.68
N GLY A 147 29.63 11.70 -6.37
CA GLY A 147 29.93 10.49 -5.62
C GLY A 147 29.01 10.36 -4.42
N TYR A 148 29.02 9.20 -3.77
CA TYR A 148 28.15 8.90 -2.65
C TYR A 148 28.89 8.10 -1.57
N ASP A 149 28.45 8.26 -0.32
CA ASP A 149 28.84 7.37 0.79
C ASP A 149 27.75 6.31 0.94
N ARG A 150 28.07 5.06 0.58
CA ARG A 150 27.14 3.93 0.63
C ARG A 150 26.50 3.78 2.02
N GLN A 151 27.30 3.90 3.08
CA GLN A 151 26.81 3.71 4.44
C GLN A 151 25.86 4.84 4.82
N ALA A 152 26.21 6.09 4.48
CA ALA A 152 25.33 7.23 4.73
C ALA A 152 23.98 7.13 3.98
N VAL A 153 23.97 6.58 2.76
CA VAL A 153 22.73 6.34 2.00
C VAL A 153 21.88 5.26 2.67
N ALA A 154 22.50 4.15 3.10
CA ALA A 154 21.80 3.10 3.84
C ALA A 154 21.23 3.63 5.17
N ASP A 155 22.02 4.40 5.92
CA ASP A 155 21.63 5.01 7.18
C ASP A 155 20.48 6.01 6.97
N HIS A 156 20.46 6.79 5.88
CA HIS A 156 19.36 7.68 5.54
C HIS A 156 18.02 6.92 5.42
N ALA A 157 18.01 5.82 4.66
CA ALA A 157 16.82 4.98 4.49
C ALA A 157 16.37 4.34 5.83
N ASN A 158 17.32 3.80 6.60
CA ASN A 158 17.06 3.16 7.89
C ASN A 158 16.54 4.15 8.95
N ASN A 159 17.09 5.36 8.98
CA ASN A 159 16.66 6.42 9.88
C ASN A 159 15.23 6.88 9.56
N LEU A 160 14.89 7.02 8.27
CA LEU A 160 13.53 7.34 7.86
C LEU A 160 12.53 6.25 8.28
N ALA A 161 12.85 4.98 8.00
CA ALA A 161 12.03 3.84 8.42
C ALA A 161 11.85 3.81 9.94
N SER A 162 12.92 4.00 10.70
CA SER A 162 12.89 4.02 12.17
C SER A 162 12.04 5.15 12.73
N LYS A 163 12.13 6.35 12.13
CA LYS A 163 11.30 7.51 12.52
C LYS A 163 9.82 7.25 12.26
N ILE A 164 9.47 6.75 11.07
CA ILE A 164 8.07 6.46 10.73
C ILE A 164 7.51 5.34 11.62
N ARG A 165 8.27 4.25 11.84
CA ARG A 165 7.89 3.19 12.79
C ARG A 165 7.61 3.74 14.19
N SER A 166 8.48 4.62 14.70
CA SER A 166 8.33 5.22 16.02
C SER A 166 7.07 6.07 16.08
N ASN A 167 6.79 6.86 15.04
CA ASN A 167 5.57 7.67 14.96
C ASN A 167 4.30 6.80 14.97
N LEU A 168 4.26 5.73 14.18
CA LEU A 168 3.12 4.79 14.14
C LEU A 168 2.91 4.08 15.48
N THR A 169 4.01 3.72 16.16
CA THR A 169 3.94 3.09 17.48
C THR A 169 3.40 4.07 18.51
N ASN A 170 3.89 5.31 18.49
CA ASN A 170 3.49 6.35 19.44
C ASN A 170 2.04 6.80 19.22
N SER A 171 1.56 6.88 17.97
CA SER A 171 0.18 7.25 17.70
C SER A 171 -0.80 6.20 18.25
N MET A 172 -0.55 4.91 18.04
CA MET A 172 -1.36 3.83 18.63
C MET A 172 -1.37 3.89 20.15
N LYS A 173 -0.20 4.05 20.79
CA LYS A 173 -0.11 4.19 22.25
C LYS A 173 -0.87 5.41 22.78
N SER A 174 -0.74 6.56 22.09
CA SER A 174 -1.39 7.81 22.50
C SER A 174 -2.92 7.73 22.44
N LEU A 175 -3.45 6.85 21.58
CA LEU A 175 -4.87 6.60 21.41
C LEU A 175 -5.39 5.43 22.27
N GLY A 176 -4.53 4.79 23.07
CA GLY A 176 -4.93 3.70 23.95
C GLY A 176 -5.13 2.35 23.25
N VAL A 177 -4.51 2.13 22.10
CA VAL A 177 -4.45 0.79 21.48
C VAL A 177 -3.42 -0.06 22.21
N ASP A 178 -3.83 -1.25 22.66
CA ASP A 178 -2.92 -2.21 23.29
C ASP A 178 -2.08 -2.94 22.22
N ILE A 179 -0.76 -2.78 22.27
CA ILE A 179 0.17 -3.46 21.36
C ILE A 179 0.64 -4.76 22.00
N LEU A 180 0.14 -5.87 21.48
CA LEU A 180 0.42 -7.23 21.96
C LEU A 180 1.56 -7.85 21.15
N THR A 181 2.77 -7.90 21.71
CA THR A 181 3.94 -8.42 20.99
C THR A 181 3.95 -9.94 20.94
N GLY A 182 4.01 -10.49 19.73
CA GLY A 182 4.10 -11.92 19.48
C GLY A 182 3.39 -12.34 18.19
N VAL A 183 3.57 -13.59 17.80
CA VAL A 183 2.86 -14.17 16.66
C VAL A 183 1.43 -14.46 17.09
N GLY A 184 0.45 -13.86 16.41
CA GLY A 184 -0.97 -14.10 16.62
C GLY A 184 -1.45 -15.33 15.85
N THR A 185 -2.17 -16.22 16.54
CA THR A 185 -2.82 -17.41 15.97
C THR A 185 -4.27 -17.45 16.40
N ILE A 186 -5.18 -17.56 15.45
CA ILE A 186 -6.61 -17.75 15.69
C ILE A 186 -6.78 -19.15 16.27
N VAL A 187 -7.33 -19.25 17.48
CA VAL A 187 -7.59 -20.53 18.17
C VAL A 187 -9.09 -20.80 18.30
N GLY A 188 -9.92 -19.87 17.81
CA GLY A 188 -11.36 -20.01 17.68
C GLY A 188 -11.98 -18.71 17.12
N PRO A 189 -13.29 -18.68 16.85
CA PRO A 189 -13.95 -17.57 16.16
C PRO A 189 -13.75 -16.19 16.79
N GLN A 190 -13.57 -16.14 18.11
CA GLN A 190 -13.45 -14.90 18.89
C GLN A 190 -12.28 -14.98 19.88
N LYS A 191 -11.28 -15.79 19.55
CA LYS A 191 -10.17 -16.09 20.45
C LYS A 191 -8.85 -16.15 19.68
N VAL A 192 -7.88 -15.35 20.13
CA VAL A 192 -6.54 -15.28 19.53
C VAL A 192 -5.51 -15.58 20.60
N ARG A 193 -4.59 -16.49 20.27
CA ARG A 193 -3.38 -16.76 21.05
C ARG A 193 -2.24 -15.92 20.50
N TYR A 194 -1.42 -15.34 21.36
CA TYR A 194 -0.24 -14.58 20.96
C TYR A 194 0.94 -14.82 21.88
N GLY A 195 2.14 -14.68 21.34
CA GLY A 195 3.38 -14.75 22.11
C GLY A 195 4.59 -14.97 21.22
N LYS A 196 5.79 -14.92 21.81
CA LYS A 196 7.01 -15.31 21.09
C LYS A 196 7.07 -16.83 20.97
N VAL A 197 7.57 -17.31 19.83
CA VAL A 197 7.83 -18.74 19.63
C VAL A 197 8.78 -19.25 20.72
N GLY A 198 8.44 -20.36 21.37
CA GLY A 198 9.25 -20.97 22.43
C GLY A 198 9.07 -20.36 23.84
N LEU A 199 8.20 -19.36 24.01
CA LEU A 199 7.84 -18.81 25.33
C LEU A 199 6.35 -19.08 25.64
N PRO A 200 5.93 -19.03 26.93
CA PRO A 200 4.53 -19.15 27.30
C PRO A 200 3.67 -18.15 26.52
N GLN A 201 2.65 -18.66 25.83
CA GLN A 201 1.72 -17.86 25.04
C GLN A 201 0.54 -17.41 25.90
N LYS A 202 -0.04 -16.27 25.53
CA LYS A 202 -1.23 -15.70 26.16
C LYS A 202 -2.40 -15.81 25.20
N GLU A 203 -3.62 -15.81 25.73
CA GLU A 203 -4.84 -15.80 24.94
C GLU A 203 -5.66 -14.56 25.29
N VAL A 204 -6.30 -14.00 24.28
CA VAL A 204 -7.26 -12.90 24.40
C VAL A 204 -8.51 -13.24 23.62
N THR A 205 -9.62 -12.71 24.08
CA THR A 205 -10.93 -12.82 23.45
C THR A 205 -11.33 -11.46 22.87
N ALA A 206 -11.99 -11.48 21.72
CA ALA A 206 -12.44 -10.26 21.06
C ALA A 206 -13.79 -10.48 20.37
N ARG A 207 -14.65 -9.46 20.35
CA ARG A 207 -15.91 -9.54 19.59
C ARG A 207 -15.62 -9.78 18.11
N ASP A 208 -14.69 -9.00 17.56
CA ASP A 208 -14.26 -9.07 16.17
C ASP A 208 -12.75 -9.30 16.06
N ILE A 209 -12.32 -10.07 15.05
CA ILE A 209 -10.90 -10.29 14.71
C ILE A 209 -10.66 -9.81 13.28
N LEU A 210 -9.68 -8.91 13.10
CA LEU A 210 -9.25 -8.44 11.78
C LEU A 210 -7.89 -9.01 11.41
N ILE A 211 -7.80 -9.67 10.26
CA ILE A 211 -6.57 -10.25 9.73
C ILE A 211 -5.87 -9.21 8.84
N ALA A 212 -4.69 -8.75 9.25
CA ALA A 212 -3.86 -7.77 8.53
C ALA A 212 -2.38 -8.23 8.44
N THR A 213 -2.18 -9.54 8.23
CA THR A 213 -0.86 -10.20 8.30
C THR A 213 0.07 -9.91 7.11
N GLY A 214 -0.46 -9.28 6.04
CA GLY A 214 0.34 -8.78 4.93
C GLY A 214 0.88 -9.87 4.00
N SER A 215 2.10 -9.68 3.52
CA SER A 215 2.72 -10.53 2.48
C SER A 215 4.22 -10.67 2.68
N THR A 216 4.80 -11.71 2.09
CA THR A 216 6.24 -11.99 2.04
C THR A 216 6.72 -12.07 0.59
N PRO A 217 8.01 -11.84 0.30
CA PRO A 217 8.57 -12.08 -1.03
C PRO A 217 8.28 -13.51 -1.50
N PHE A 218 7.81 -13.67 -2.73
CA PHE A 218 7.62 -14.99 -3.33
C PHE A 218 8.92 -15.47 -3.94
N ILE A 219 9.42 -16.62 -3.50
CA ILE A 219 10.66 -17.23 -3.98
C ILE A 219 10.28 -18.51 -4.76
N PRO A 220 10.48 -18.55 -6.09
CA PRO A 220 10.31 -19.76 -6.89
C PRO A 220 11.18 -20.93 -6.40
N ASN A 221 10.71 -22.15 -6.66
CA ASN A 221 11.49 -23.36 -6.38
C ASN A 221 12.83 -23.34 -7.14
N GLY A 222 13.89 -23.85 -6.50
CA GLY A 222 15.22 -23.92 -7.10
C GLY A 222 16.11 -22.70 -6.84
N ILE A 223 15.58 -21.68 -6.15
CA ILE A 223 16.34 -20.47 -5.80
C ILE A 223 16.76 -20.55 -4.33
N GLU A 224 18.07 -20.55 -4.07
CA GLU A 224 18.64 -20.49 -2.72
C GLU A 224 18.96 -19.03 -2.35
N ILE A 225 18.40 -18.55 -1.23
CA ILE A 225 18.62 -17.19 -0.71
C ILE A 225 19.66 -17.26 0.41
N ASP A 226 20.75 -16.50 0.28
CA ASP A 226 21.74 -16.31 1.36
C ASP A 226 21.57 -14.94 2.07
N GLY A 227 20.74 -14.06 1.51
CA GLY A 227 20.49 -12.71 2.03
C GLY A 227 21.63 -11.71 1.80
N LYS A 228 22.67 -12.11 1.05
CA LYS A 228 23.89 -11.33 0.81
C LYS A 228 24.24 -11.18 -0.67
N THR A 229 24.34 -12.29 -1.38
CA THR A 229 24.63 -12.34 -2.83
C THR A 229 23.40 -12.73 -3.63
N VAL A 230 22.52 -13.57 -3.07
CA VAL A 230 21.19 -13.86 -3.61
C VAL A 230 20.18 -13.46 -2.55
N PHE A 231 19.39 -12.44 -2.87
CA PHE A 231 18.58 -11.76 -1.88
C PHE A 231 17.25 -11.26 -2.43
N THR A 232 16.36 -10.83 -1.54
CA THR A 232 15.04 -10.27 -1.86
C THR A 232 14.99 -8.79 -1.52
N SER A 233 13.90 -8.11 -1.86
CA SER A 233 13.64 -6.72 -1.45
C SER A 233 13.78 -6.49 0.06
N ASP A 234 13.51 -7.49 0.89
CA ASP A 234 13.65 -7.40 2.35
C ASP A 234 15.10 -7.17 2.80
N HIS A 235 16.08 -7.60 1.98
CA HIS A 235 17.51 -7.49 2.26
C HIS A 235 18.16 -6.32 1.50
N ALA A 236 17.70 -6.07 0.27
CA ALA A 236 18.26 -5.07 -0.65
C ALA A 236 18.34 -3.66 -0.04
N LEU A 237 17.44 -3.34 0.89
CA LEU A 237 17.34 -2.05 1.55
C LEU A 237 18.48 -1.77 2.53
N LYS A 238 19.18 -2.81 3.00
CA LYS A 238 20.34 -2.67 3.89
C LYS A 238 21.55 -2.11 3.16
N MET A 239 21.59 -2.27 1.83
CA MET A 239 22.70 -1.87 0.95
C MET A 239 24.08 -2.19 1.54
N GLU A 240 24.30 -3.43 1.99
CA GLU A 240 25.57 -3.84 2.62
C GLU A 240 26.76 -3.60 1.68
N TRP A 241 26.52 -3.74 0.38
CA TRP A 241 27.44 -3.40 -0.70
C TRP A 241 26.65 -3.11 -1.98
N VAL A 242 27.29 -2.54 -2.99
CA VAL A 242 26.72 -2.29 -4.32
C VAL A 242 27.45 -3.22 -5.30
N PRO A 243 26.78 -4.20 -5.92
CA PRO A 243 27.41 -5.09 -6.89
C PRO A 243 27.80 -4.36 -8.17
N ASP A 244 28.89 -4.79 -8.80
CA ASP A 244 29.26 -4.30 -10.12
C ASP A 244 28.23 -4.80 -11.15
N TRP A 245 27.84 -6.07 -11.07
CA TRP A 245 26.77 -6.67 -11.89
C TRP A 245 25.67 -7.35 -11.05
N LEU A 246 24.44 -6.85 -11.21
CA LEU A 246 23.24 -7.35 -10.55
C LEU A 246 22.23 -7.96 -11.53
N ALA A 247 21.91 -9.25 -11.37
CA ALA A 247 20.72 -9.81 -12.00
C ALA A 247 19.47 -9.49 -11.18
N ILE A 248 18.38 -9.08 -11.83
CA ILE A 248 17.07 -8.91 -11.19
C ILE A 248 16.08 -9.88 -11.83
N VAL A 249 15.59 -10.83 -11.03
CA VAL A 249 14.63 -11.84 -11.49
C VAL A 249 13.22 -11.30 -11.30
N GLY A 250 12.56 -10.95 -12.41
CA GLY A 250 11.24 -10.32 -12.47
C GLY A 250 11.30 -8.81 -12.72
N SER A 251 10.63 -8.37 -13.78
CA SER A 251 10.58 -6.97 -14.24
C SER A 251 9.36 -6.19 -13.72
N GLY A 252 8.78 -6.63 -12.60
CA GLY A 252 7.68 -5.93 -11.92
C GLY A 252 8.12 -4.64 -11.22
N TYR A 253 7.18 -3.96 -10.56
CA TYR A 253 7.42 -2.67 -9.90
C TYR A 253 8.59 -2.68 -8.90
N ILE A 254 8.77 -3.77 -8.13
CA ILE A 254 9.94 -3.91 -7.23
C ILE A 254 11.23 -3.95 -8.04
N GLY A 255 11.29 -4.77 -9.09
CA GLY A 255 12.47 -4.92 -9.93
C GLY A 255 12.86 -3.60 -10.61
N LEU A 256 11.88 -2.84 -11.10
CA LEU A 256 12.10 -1.52 -11.70
C LEU A 256 12.61 -0.48 -10.69
N GLU A 257 12.03 -0.43 -9.48
CA GLU A 257 12.50 0.50 -8.45
C GLU A 257 13.96 0.20 -8.07
N PHE A 258 14.30 -1.08 -7.89
CA PHE A 258 15.67 -1.45 -7.54
C PHE A 258 16.65 -1.35 -8.72
N SER A 259 16.22 -1.59 -9.97
CA SER A 259 17.10 -1.31 -11.11
C SER A 259 17.42 0.17 -11.21
N ASP A 260 16.46 1.04 -10.89
CA ASP A 260 16.70 2.48 -10.81
C ASP A 260 17.71 2.82 -9.71
N VAL A 261 17.60 2.20 -8.53
CA VAL A 261 18.55 2.43 -7.45
C VAL A 261 19.96 1.96 -7.81
N TYR A 262 20.11 0.68 -8.18
CA TYR A 262 21.43 0.09 -8.37
C TYR A 262 22.18 0.68 -9.57
N THR A 263 21.49 0.95 -10.69
CA THR A 263 22.16 1.60 -11.84
C THR A 263 22.53 3.05 -11.58
N ALA A 264 21.81 3.77 -10.71
CA ALA A 264 22.20 5.12 -10.29
C ALA A 264 23.44 5.12 -9.38
N LEU A 265 23.66 4.02 -8.65
CA LEU A 265 24.80 3.83 -7.75
C LEU A 265 26.00 3.13 -8.41
N GLY A 266 25.89 2.79 -9.70
CA GLY A 266 27.01 2.35 -10.54
C GLY A 266 26.91 0.91 -11.07
N SER A 267 25.95 0.11 -10.61
CA SER A 267 25.79 -1.28 -11.07
C SER A 267 25.36 -1.35 -12.53
N GLU A 268 25.83 -2.38 -13.22
CA GLU A 268 25.19 -2.93 -14.40
C GLU A 268 24.07 -3.88 -13.97
N VAL A 269 22.92 -3.82 -14.64
CA VAL A 269 21.75 -4.63 -14.26
C VAL A 269 21.29 -5.48 -15.43
N THR A 270 20.93 -6.73 -15.15
CA THR A 270 20.29 -7.61 -16.14
C THR A 270 18.96 -8.12 -15.61
N PHE A 271 17.85 -7.83 -16.30
CA PHE A 271 16.57 -8.44 -15.96
C PHE A 271 16.48 -9.87 -16.50
N VAL A 272 15.94 -10.78 -15.67
CA VAL A 272 15.52 -12.12 -16.09
C VAL A 272 13.99 -12.18 -15.96
N GLU A 273 13.31 -12.23 -17.10
CA GLU A 273 11.85 -12.17 -17.18
C GLU A 273 11.28 -13.42 -17.89
N ALA A 274 10.31 -14.04 -17.24
CA ALA A 274 9.69 -15.28 -17.73
C ALA A 274 8.75 -15.04 -18.91
N LEU A 275 8.13 -13.86 -18.96
CA LEU A 275 7.21 -13.50 -20.03
C LEU A 275 7.95 -12.88 -21.22
N ASP A 276 7.29 -12.83 -22.37
CA ASP A 276 7.90 -12.45 -23.65
C ASP A 276 8.35 -10.97 -23.69
N GLN A 277 7.87 -10.15 -22.76
CA GLN A 277 8.18 -8.72 -22.65
C GLN A 277 8.47 -8.32 -21.19
N LEU A 278 9.27 -7.26 -21.03
CA LEU A 278 9.43 -6.58 -19.75
C LEU A 278 8.12 -5.92 -19.31
N MET A 279 7.97 -5.75 -18.00
CA MET A 279 6.81 -5.11 -17.38
C MET A 279 5.47 -5.72 -17.84
N PRO A 280 5.31 -7.05 -17.82
CA PRO A 280 4.19 -7.73 -18.47
C PRO A 280 2.82 -7.44 -17.83
N GLY A 281 2.79 -6.90 -16.60
CA GLY A 281 1.56 -6.45 -15.94
C GLY A 281 1.18 -5.00 -16.23
N PHE A 282 1.99 -4.27 -17.00
CA PHE A 282 1.70 -2.90 -17.42
C PHE A 282 0.90 -2.93 -18.72
N ASP A 283 0.15 -1.86 -18.96
CA ASP A 283 -0.41 -1.60 -20.29
C ASP A 283 0.70 -1.62 -21.36
N PRO A 284 0.51 -2.24 -22.54
CA PRO A 284 1.56 -2.37 -23.55
C PRO A 284 2.15 -1.05 -24.06
N GLU A 285 1.36 0.02 -24.16
CA GLU A 285 1.85 1.32 -24.62
C GLU A 285 2.66 2.01 -23.52
N ILE A 286 2.17 1.94 -22.28
CA ILE A 286 2.89 2.44 -21.10
C ILE A 286 4.18 1.67 -20.90
N GLY A 287 4.16 0.34 -21.04
CA GLY A 287 5.35 -0.52 -20.95
C GLY A 287 6.41 -0.13 -21.98
N LYS A 288 6.03 0.09 -23.24
CA LYS A 288 6.96 0.56 -24.29
C LYS A 288 7.56 1.93 -23.98
N LEU A 289 6.75 2.88 -23.50
CA LEU A 289 7.22 4.20 -23.13
C LEU A 289 8.16 4.15 -21.91
N ALA A 290 7.76 3.39 -20.89
CA ALA A 290 8.57 3.16 -19.69
C ALA A 290 9.89 2.50 -20.05
N GLN A 291 9.91 1.52 -20.95
CA GLN A 291 11.15 0.88 -21.40
C GLN A 291 12.06 1.88 -22.10
N ARG A 292 11.50 2.73 -22.99
CA ARG A 292 12.26 3.78 -23.67
C ARG A 292 12.91 4.78 -22.72
N ILE A 293 12.25 5.13 -21.61
CA ILE A 293 12.70 6.19 -20.69
C ILE A 293 13.52 5.63 -19.53
N LEU A 294 13.11 4.49 -18.98
CA LEU A 294 13.63 3.95 -17.72
C LEU A 294 14.60 2.78 -17.93
N ILE A 295 14.63 2.16 -19.11
CA ILE A 295 15.47 0.99 -19.38
C ILE A 295 16.55 1.34 -20.40
N ASN A 296 16.15 1.66 -21.63
CA ASN A 296 17.07 1.85 -22.77
C ASN A 296 18.21 2.87 -22.53
N PRO A 297 18.01 3.99 -21.81
CA PRO A 297 19.08 4.97 -21.59
C PRO A 297 20.07 4.57 -20.48
N ARG A 298 19.84 3.45 -19.80
CA ARG A 298 20.57 3.03 -18.60
C ARG A 298 21.37 1.76 -18.88
N ARG A 299 22.29 1.41 -17.98
CA ARG A 299 23.07 0.16 -18.03
C ARG A 299 22.21 -1.04 -17.62
N ILE A 300 21.18 -1.30 -18.41
CA ILE A 300 20.20 -2.35 -18.17
C ILE A 300 20.06 -3.22 -19.41
N ASP A 301 20.47 -4.47 -19.28
CA ASP A 301 20.18 -5.54 -20.23
C ASP A 301 19.02 -6.42 -19.74
N TYR A 302 18.54 -7.31 -20.59
CA TYR A 302 17.45 -8.22 -20.20
C TYR A 302 17.38 -9.50 -21.05
N HIS A 303 16.93 -10.58 -20.41
CA HIS A 303 16.50 -11.82 -21.04
C HIS A 303 15.00 -11.98 -20.76
N THR A 304 14.17 -11.90 -21.81
CA THR A 304 12.73 -12.22 -21.75
C THR A 304 12.45 -13.63 -22.24
N GLY A 305 11.28 -14.17 -21.91
CA GLY A 305 10.89 -15.53 -22.27
C GLY A 305 11.76 -16.61 -21.62
N VAL A 306 12.39 -16.33 -20.47
CA VAL A 306 13.28 -17.27 -19.78
C VAL A 306 12.97 -17.41 -18.28
N PHE A 307 13.06 -18.62 -17.73
CA PHE A 307 13.03 -18.83 -16.29
C PHE A 307 14.45 -18.97 -15.73
N ALA A 308 14.69 -18.33 -14.60
CA ALA A 308 15.76 -18.74 -13.69
C ALA A 308 15.33 -20.05 -13.01
N LYS A 309 15.74 -21.19 -13.57
CA LYS A 309 15.39 -22.52 -13.05
C LYS A 309 16.06 -22.80 -11.71
N LYS A 310 17.33 -22.39 -11.60
CA LYS A 310 18.12 -22.56 -10.39
C LYS A 310 19.04 -21.38 -10.20
N ILE A 311 19.13 -20.90 -8.97
CA ILE A 311 20.06 -19.84 -8.59
C ILE A 311 20.87 -20.34 -7.41
N THR A 312 22.20 -20.33 -7.58
CA THR A 312 23.15 -20.76 -6.57
C THR A 312 23.93 -19.54 -6.07
N PRO A 313 23.92 -19.23 -4.76
CA PRO A 313 24.68 -18.13 -4.18
C PRO A 313 26.18 -18.23 -4.46
N ALA A 314 26.84 -17.07 -4.43
CA ALA A 314 28.28 -17.01 -4.56
C ALA A 314 28.94 -17.77 -3.40
N LYS A 315 29.80 -18.73 -3.71
CA LYS A 315 30.44 -19.60 -2.71
C LYS A 315 31.81 -20.06 -3.20
N ASP A 316 32.75 -20.17 -2.26
CA ASP A 316 34.09 -20.70 -2.53
C ASP A 316 34.82 -20.00 -3.70
N GLY A 317 34.65 -18.67 -3.79
CA GLY A 317 35.24 -17.84 -4.84
C GLY A 317 34.52 -17.86 -6.19
N LYS A 318 33.42 -18.60 -6.32
CA LYS A 318 32.58 -18.61 -7.53
C LYS A 318 31.49 -17.51 -7.45
N PRO A 319 31.14 -16.87 -8.57
CA PRO A 319 30.05 -15.89 -8.63
C PRO A 319 28.69 -16.55 -8.43
N VAL A 320 27.62 -15.75 -8.33
CA VAL A 320 26.24 -16.26 -8.36
C VAL A 320 25.98 -16.88 -9.72
N GLN A 321 25.48 -18.12 -9.74
CA GLN A 321 25.14 -18.83 -10.98
C GLN A 321 23.62 -18.91 -11.14
N ILE A 322 23.13 -18.49 -12.30
CA ILE A 322 21.71 -18.49 -12.67
C ILE A 322 21.52 -19.36 -13.90
N GLU A 323 20.97 -20.56 -13.71
CA GLU A 323 20.62 -21.47 -14.81
C GLU A 323 19.34 -21.00 -15.49
N LEU A 324 19.46 -20.50 -16.73
CA LEU A 324 18.33 -20.02 -17.54
C LEU A 324 17.79 -21.13 -18.43
N ILE A 325 16.46 -21.29 -18.43
CA ILE A 325 15.73 -22.17 -19.36
C ILE A 325 14.71 -21.37 -20.16
N ASP A 326 14.38 -21.83 -21.36
CA ASP A 326 13.29 -21.27 -22.15
C ASP A 326 11.95 -21.41 -21.39
N ALA A 327 11.16 -20.34 -21.37
CA ALA A 327 9.91 -20.31 -20.61
C ALA A 327 8.85 -21.28 -21.13
N LYS A 328 8.83 -21.49 -22.46
CA LYS A 328 7.84 -22.30 -23.17
C LYS A 328 8.31 -23.75 -23.30
N THR A 329 9.53 -23.99 -23.79
CA THR A 329 10.04 -25.35 -24.07
C THR A 329 10.66 -26.01 -22.84
N LYS A 330 11.06 -25.24 -21.82
CA LYS A 330 11.82 -25.69 -20.64
C LYS A 330 13.22 -26.22 -20.95
N GLU A 331 13.71 -26.00 -22.17
CA GLU A 331 15.05 -26.41 -22.57
C GLU A 331 16.11 -25.49 -21.94
N PRO A 332 17.27 -26.02 -21.53
CA PRO A 332 18.41 -25.22 -21.09
C PRO A 332 18.83 -24.22 -22.16
N LYS A 333 19.02 -22.95 -21.76
CA LYS A 333 19.48 -21.89 -22.65
C LYS A 333 20.93 -21.55 -22.37
N GLU A 334 21.19 -21.00 -21.18
CA GLU A 334 22.54 -20.58 -20.77
C GLU A 334 22.63 -20.50 -19.24
N THR A 335 23.83 -20.28 -18.71
CA THR A 335 24.05 -19.96 -17.30
C THR A 335 24.66 -18.57 -17.20
N LEU A 336 23.99 -17.67 -16.49
CA LEU A 336 24.47 -16.33 -16.24
C LEU A 336 25.29 -16.33 -14.94
N GLU A 337 26.46 -15.70 -14.97
CA GLU A 337 27.33 -15.50 -13.81
C GLU A 337 27.37 -14.02 -13.45
N VAL A 338 26.92 -13.68 -12.24
CA VAL A 338 26.82 -12.29 -11.75
C VAL A 338 27.35 -12.17 -10.33
N ASP A 339 27.62 -10.95 -9.87
CA ASP A 339 28.08 -10.75 -8.49
C ASP A 339 26.93 -10.89 -7.48
N ALA A 340 25.71 -10.53 -7.90
CA ALA A 340 24.52 -10.65 -7.08
C ALA A 340 23.24 -10.89 -7.88
N ALA A 341 22.22 -11.46 -7.22
CA ALA A 341 20.87 -11.62 -7.75
C ALA A 341 19.80 -11.12 -6.78
N LEU A 342 18.93 -10.22 -7.26
CA LEU A 342 17.73 -9.76 -6.56
C LEU A 342 16.51 -10.53 -7.08
N ILE A 343 15.83 -11.24 -6.18
CA ILE A 343 14.61 -11.99 -6.48
C ILE A 343 13.40 -11.08 -6.26
N ALA A 344 12.79 -10.66 -7.37
CA ALA A 344 11.67 -9.72 -7.44
C ALA A 344 10.43 -10.30 -8.16
N THR A 345 10.22 -11.62 -8.01
CA THR A 345 9.17 -12.41 -8.67
C THR A 345 7.76 -12.26 -8.08
N GLY A 346 7.50 -11.13 -7.42
CA GLY A 346 6.23 -10.85 -6.75
C GLY A 346 6.21 -11.19 -5.26
N ARG A 347 5.03 -11.15 -4.66
CA ARG A 347 4.79 -11.35 -3.23
C ARG A 347 3.65 -12.33 -3.00
N ALA A 348 3.73 -13.11 -1.94
CA ALA A 348 2.71 -14.06 -1.52
C ALA A 348 2.07 -13.64 -0.18
N PRO A 349 0.77 -13.88 0.03
CA PRO A 349 0.10 -13.57 1.30
C PRO A 349 0.72 -14.35 2.46
N PHE A 350 0.82 -13.71 3.63
CA PHE A 350 1.38 -14.33 4.84
C PHE A 350 0.27 -14.90 5.72
N THR A 351 -0.12 -16.15 5.44
CA THR A 351 -1.26 -16.83 6.11
C THR A 351 -0.86 -18.10 6.85
N LYS A 352 0.38 -18.57 6.67
CA LYS A 352 0.90 -19.77 7.33
C LYS A 352 0.99 -19.56 8.85
N GLY A 353 0.43 -20.50 9.62
CA GLY A 353 0.44 -20.46 11.09
C GLY A 353 -0.57 -19.50 11.72
N LEU A 354 -1.49 -18.94 10.91
CA LEU A 354 -2.53 -18.02 11.38
C LEU A 354 -3.68 -18.73 12.10
N GLY A 355 -3.79 -20.05 12.00
CA GLY A 355 -4.84 -20.83 12.68
C GLY A 355 -6.20 -20.79 11.96
N LEU A 356 -6.20 -20.60 10.63
CA LEU A 356 -7.41 -20.50 9.81
C LEU A 356 -8.23 -21.80 9.82
N GLU A 357 -7.58 -22.93 10.02
CA GLU A 357 -8.20 -24.24 10.20
C GLU A 357 -9.15 -24.28 11.42
N ASN A 358 -8.86 -23.50 12.47
CA ASN A 358 -9.67 -23.46 13.69
C ASN A 358 -11.00 -22.72 13.50
N ILE A 359 -11.18 -22.08 12.36
CA ILE A 359 -12.41 -21.36 11.96
C ILE A 359 -12.92 -21.83 10.59
N ASN A 360 -12.50 -23.01 10.14
CA ASN A 360 -12.93 -23.63 8.88
C ASN A 360 -12.64 -22.77 7.62
N VAL A 361 -11.52 -22.04 7.59
CA VAL A 361 -11.14 -21.18 6.46
C VAL A 361 -10.05 -21.84 5.63
N VAL A 362 -10.30 -21.98 4.33
CA VAL A 362 -9.34 -22.54 3.37
C VAL A 362 -8.82 -21.42 2.45
N THR A 363 -7.51 -21.28 2.36
CA THR A 363 -6.90 -20.26 1.52
C THR A 363 -6.98 -20.60 0.03
N GLN A 364 -7.18 -19.60 -0.82
CA GLN A 364 -7.12 -19.73 -2.29
C GLN A 364 -5.81 -19.14 -2.80
N ARG A 365 -4.90 -19.98 -3.32
CA ARG A 365 -3.53 -19.56 -3.70
C ARG A 365 -2.80 -18.84 -2.55
N GLY A 366 -3.07 -19.25 -1.31
CA GLY A 366 -2.55 -18.64 -0.08
C GLY A 366 -3.33 -17.43 0.44
N PHE A 367 -4.24 -16.84 -0.34
CA PHE A 367 -5.08 -15.71 0.08
C PHE A 367 -6.24 -16.18 0.96
N VAL A 368 -6.60 -15.38 1.96
CA VAL A 368 -7.83 -15.58 2.74
C VAL A 368 -9.00 -15.11 1.87
N PRO A 369 -9.96 -15.98 1.52
CA PRO A 369 -11.11 -15.59 0.71
C PRO A 369 -12.01 -14.65 1.54
N VAL A 370 -12.48 -13.58 0.91
CA VAL A 370 -13.34 -12.57 1.55
C VAL A 370 -14.50 -12.19 0.64
N ASP A 371 -15.58 -11.69 1.24
CA ASP A 371 -16.66 -11.04 0.52
C ASP A 371 -16.35 -9.55 0.21
N GLU A 372 -17.30 -8.86 -0.42
CA GLU A 372 -17.18 -7.45 -0.80
C GLU A 372 -17.00 -6.50 0.39
N ARG A 373 -17.32 -6.95 1.61
CA ARG A 373 -17.13 -6.21 2.87
C ARG A 373 -15.85 -6.63 3.60
N MET A 374 -14.96 -7.36 2.94
CA MET A 374 -13.71 -7.91 3.51
C MET A 374 -13.93 -8.90 4.65
N ARG A 375 -15.11 -9.52 4.77
CA ARG A 375 -15.38 -10.56 5.77
C ARG A 375 -14.88 -11.91 5.26
N VAL A 376 -14.23 -12.68 6.13
CA VAL A 376 -13.65 -13.97 5.79
C VAL A 376 -14.72 -15.00 5.44
N LEU A 377 -14.51 -15.72 4.34
CA LEU A 377 -15.34 -16.84 3.88
C LEU A 377 -14.77 -18.17 4.40
N ASP A 378 -15.65 -19.09 4.77
CA ASP A 378 -15.27 -20.45 5.15
C ASP A 378 -15.01 -21.36 3.92
N ALA A 379 -14.68 -22.63 4.18
CA ALA A 379 -14.38 -23.63 3.17
C ALA A 379 -15.53 -23.90 2.19
N ASN A 380 -16.78 -23.60 2.56
CA ASN A 380 -17.95 -23.79 1.72
C ASN A 380 -18.26 -22.54 0.88
N GLY A 381 -17.43 -21.49 0.96
CA GLY A 381 -17.72 -20.18 0.39
C GLY A 381 -18.85 -19.47 1.12
N GLU A 382 -19.17 -19.94 2.33
CA GLU A 382 -20.24 -19.43 3.16
C GLU A 382 -19.66 -18.50 4.22
N GLN A 383 -20.42 -17.48 4.55
CA GLN A 383 -20.07 -16.61 5.66
C GLN A 383 -20.30 -17.40 6.95
N PRO A 384 -19.38 -17.38 7.93
CA PRO A 384 -19.67 -17.86 9.28
C PRO A 384 -20.86 -17.16 9.96
N GLN A 385 -21.50 -16.14 9.33
CA GLN A 385 -22.62 -15.40 9.92
C GLN A 385 -23.48 -14.53 8.95
N ALA A 386 -23.87 -15.03 7.76
CA ALA A 386 -24.96 -14.33 7.02
C ALA A 386 -25.96 -15.17 6.25
N ARG A 387 -25.71 -16.46 5.98
CA ARG A 387 -26.85 -17.35 5.64
C ARG A 387 -27.83 -17.41 6.82
N GLU A 388 -27.29 -17.44 8.02
CA GLU A 388 -28.07 -17.31 9.25
C GLU A 388 -28.76 -15.95 9.39
N LYS A 389 -28.28 -14.84 8.78
CA LYS A 389 -28.93 -13.52 8.88
C LYS A 389 -30.02 -13.33 7.83
N GLY A 390 -29.80 -13.79 6.59
CA GLY A 390 -30.85 -13.81 5.56
C GLY A 390 -31.98 -14.79 5.89
N GLU A 391 -31.65 -15.94 6.48
CA GLU A 391 -32.64 -16.93 6.93
C GLU A 391 -33.26 -16.59 8.31
N LYS A 392 -32.55 -15.89 9.23
CA LYS A 392 -33.15 -15.36 10.48
C LYS A 392 -33.95 -14.07 10.28
N GLU A 393 -33.58 -13.20 9.34
CA GLU A 393 -34.21 -11.89 9.14
C GLU A 393 -35.13 -11.82 7.91
N GLY A 394 -35.13 -12.84 7.04
CA GLY A 394 -36.16 -13.09 6.03
C GLY A 394 -36.27 -12.03 4.93
N PHE A 395 -35.17 -11.58 4.32
CA PHE A 395 -35.21 -10.59 3.24
C PHE A 395 -34.65 -11.10 1.90
N GLU A 396 -35.21 -10.60 0.81
CA GLU A 396 -34.81 -10.91 -0.57
C GLU A 396 -33.73 -9.93 -1.08
N ILE A 397 -32.95 -10.37 -2.08
CA ILE A 397 -31.98 -9.53 -2.79
C ILE A 397 -32.36 -9.41 -4.28
N SER A 398 -32.01 -8.30 -4.92
CA SER A 398 -32.23 -8.06 -6.35
C SER A 398 -30.97 -7.53 -7.04
N VAL A 399 -30.91 -7.73 -8.36
CA VAL A 399 -29.77 -7.36 -9.21
C VAL A 399 -30.25 -6.54 -10.40
N VAL A 400 -29.57 -5.43 -10.66
CA VAL A 400 -29.76 -4.63 -11.88
C VAL A 400 -28.45 -4.38 -12.61
N LYS A 401 -28.56 -4.11 -13.90
CA LYS A 401 -27.44 -4.00 -14.83
C LYS A 401 -27.71 -2.91 -15.87
N THR A 402 -26.66 -2.20 -16.28
CA THR A 402 -26.66 -1.28 -17.43
C THR A 402 -25.34 -1.42 -18.19
N SER A 403 -25.30 -0.94 -19.43
CA SER A 403 -24.17 -1.09 -20.36
C SER A 403 -23.63 0.26 -20.81
N PHE A 404 -22.32 0.32 -21.01
CA PHE A 404 -21.65 1.50 -21.57
C PHE A 404 -22.02 1.76 -23.03
N LYS A 405 -22.60 0.77 -23.74
CA LYS A 405 -22.96 0.88 -25.17
C LYS A 405 -23.96 1.97 -25.49
N ALA A 406 -24.76 2.38 -24.51
CA ALA A 406 -25.74 3.46 -24.65
C ALA A 406 -25.24 4.81 -24.11
N ASN A 407 -24.08 4.85 -23.44
CA ASN A 407 -23.57 6.07 -22.82
C ASN A 407 -22.95 7.00 -23.87
N THR A 408 -23.43 8.25 -23.93
CA THR A 408 -23.03 9.24 -24.95
C THR A 408 -21.54 9.59 -24.87
N LYS A 409 -20.98 9.67 -23.65
CA LYS A 409 -19.55 9.96 -23.44
C LYS A 409 -18.67 8.78 -23.86
N ALA A 410 -19.06 7.55 -23.53
CA ALA A 410 -18.37 6.32 -23.94
C ALA A 410 -18.36 6.16 -25.47
N LEU A 411 -19.49 6.42 -26.14
CA LEU A 411 -19.60 6.39 -27.59
C LEU A 411 -18.74 7.47 -28.27
N ALA A 412 -18.69 8.68 -27.70
CA ALA A 412 -17.86 9.77 -28.23
C ALA A 412 -16.35 9.46 -28.16
N GLU A 413 -15.93 8.58 -27.25
CA GLU A 413 -14.54 8.12 -27.12
C GLU A 413 -14.27 6.77 -27.80
N ASN A 414 -15.28 6.21 -28.49
CA ASN A 414 -15.21 4.90 -29.15
C ASN A 414 -14.90 3.72 -28.19
N GLU A 415 -15.33 3.85 -26.93
CA GLU A 415 -15.06 2.94 -25.80
C GLU A 415 -16.38 2.48 -25.15
N GLY A 416 -17.32 2.02 -25.99
CA GLY A 416 -18.68 1.62 -25.58
C GLY A 416 -18.77 0.24 -24.92
N ASP A 417 -17.68 -0.54 -24.89
CA ASP A 417 -17.69 -1.88 -24.29
C ASP A 417 -17.61 -1.81 -22.76
N GLY A 418 -18.62 -2.36 -22.09
CA GLY A 418 -18.70 -2.36 -20.64
C GLY A 418 -20.08 -2.63 -20.06
N LEU A 419 -20.10 -2.89 -18.76
CA LEU A 419 -21.27 -3.17 -17.93
C LEU A 419 -21.08 -2.60 -16.52
N ALA A 420 -22.12 -2.00 -15.95
CA ALA A 420 -22.25 -1.82 -14.51
C ALA A 420 -23.35 -2.72 -13.96
N LYS A 421 -23.14 -3.28 -12.75
CA LYS A 421 -24.07 -4.19 -12.05
C LYS A 421 -24.19 -3.74 -10.61
N MET A 422 -25.42 -3.64 -10.09
CA MET A 422 -25.71 -3.35 -8.68
C MET A 422 -26.52 -4.48 -8.07
N ILE A 423 -26.20 -4.83 -6.84
CA ILE A 423 -26.93 -5.77 -5.98
C ILE A 423 -27.49 -4.94 -4.82
N TYR A 424 -28.78 -5.10 -4.52
CA TYR A 424 -29.46 -4.33 -3.50
C TYR A 424 -30.60 -5.11 -2.85
N ARG A 425 -31.10 -4.60 -1.74
CA ARG A 425 -32.32 -5.09 -1.07
C ARG A 425 -33.56 -4.34 -1.57
N PRO A 426 -34.56 -5.01 -2.18
CA PRO A 426 -35.78 -4.34 -2.66
C PRO A 426 -36.60 -3.70 -1.54
N ASP A 427 -36.67 -4.34 -0.39
CA ASP A 427 -37.50 -3.92 0.75
C ASP A 427 -37.03 -2.61 1.40
N THR A 428 -35.72 -2.35 1.36
CA THR A 428 -35.08 -1.23 2.08
C THR A 428 -34.31 -0.29 1.16
N GLY A 429 -34.10 -0.66 -0.10
CA GLY A 429 -33.21 0.03 -1.03
C GLY A 429 -31.74 0.04 -0.58
N GLU A 430 -31.32 -0.86 0.32
CA GLU A 430 -29.92 -0.95 0.74
C GLU A 430 -29.04 -1.46 -0.41
N ILE A 431 -28.02 -0.70 -0.79
CA ILE A 431 -27.03 -1.12 -1.77
C ILE A 431 -26.07 -2.11 -1.10
N LEU A 432 -26.04 -3.34 -1.62
CA LEU A 432 -25.20 -4.41 -1.10
C LEU A 432 -23.86 -4.51 -1.83
N GLY A 433 -23.83 -4.09 -3.10
CA GLY A 433 -22.62 -4.18 -3.95
C GLY A 433 -22.81 -3.52 -5.31
N VAL A 434 -21.72 -2.99 -5.89
CA VAL A 434 -21.66 -2.46 -7.26
C VAL A 434 -20.39 -2.93 -7.94
N HIS A 435 -20.50 -3.36 -9.19
CA HIS A 435 -19.38 -3.78 -10.03
C HIS A 435 -19.43 -3.03 -11.36
N ILE A 436 -18.28 -2.55 -11.83
CA ILE A 436 -18.18 -1.80 -13.08
C ILE A 436 -17.02 -2.39 -13.90
N LEU A 437 -17.29 -2.72 -15.14
CA LEU A 437 -16.32 -3.02 -16.18
C LEU A 437 -16.57 -2.03 -17.30
N GLY A 438 -15.61 -1.16 -17.60
CA GLY A 438 -15.77 -0.15 -18.65
C GLY A 438 -14.84 1.03 -18.45
N LEU A 439 -14.91 1.97 -19.39
CA LEU A 439 -14.11 3.19 -19.39
C LEU A 439 -14.26 3.95 -18.04
N HIS A 440 -13.14 4.35 -17.44
CA HIS A 440 -13.07 5.02 -16.13
C HIS A 440 -13.71 4.25 -14.93
N ALA A 441 -13.85 2.93 -14.98
CA ALA A 441 -14.43 2.14 -13.87
C ALA A 441 -13.80 2.43 -12.50
N ALA A 442 -12.49 2.70 -12.44
CA ALA A 442 -11.77 3.03 -11.20
C ALA A 442 -12.20 4.38 -10.58
N ASP A 443 -12.60 5.34 -11.41
CA ASP A 443 -13.12 6.63 -10.94
C ASP A 443 -14.61 6.53 -10.60
N LEU A 444 -15.38 5.82 -11.43
CA LEU A 444 -16.82 5.64 -11.26
C LEU A 444 -17.17 4.86 -10.00
N ILE A 445 -16.41 3.80 -9.68
CA ILE A 445 -16.68 2.97 -8.51
C ILE A 445 -16.64 3.76 -7.20
N HIS A 446 -15.96 4.91 -7.19
CA HIS A 446 -15.85 5.78 -6.02
C HIS A 446 -17.21 6.36 -5.59
N GLU A 447 -18.12 6.65 -6.52
CA GLU A 447 -19.47 7.10 -6.19
C GLU A 447 -20.27 6.01 -5.45
N ALA A 448 -20.30 4.79 -6.01
CA ALA A 448 -20.95 3.65 -5.39
C ALA A 448 -20.30 3.28 -4.04
N SER A 449 -18.98 3.37 -3.95
CA SER A 449 -18.24 3.14 -2.70
C SER A 449 -18.64 4.13 -1.62
N ASN A 450 -18.74 5.43 -1.95
CA ASN A 450 -19.21 6.45 -1.01
C ASN A 450 -20.67 6.23 -0.61
N ALA A 451 -21.55 5.90 -1.55
CA ALA A 451 -22.96 5.60 -1.28
C ALA A 451 -23.12 4.43 -0.31
N MET A 452 -22.39 3.34 -0.53
CA MET A 452 -22.37 2.16 0.35
C MET A 452 -21.79 2.49 1.73
N ALA A 453 -20.68 3.24 1.77
CA ALA A 453 -20.04 3.63 3.03
C ALA A 453 -20.93 4.55 3.89
N LEU A 454 -21.72 5.41 3.26
CA LEU A 454 -22.66 6.30 3.92
C LEU A 454 -24.02 5.65 4.19
N GLY A 455 -24.26 4.43 3.72
CA GLY A 455 -25.55 3.74 3.84
C GLY A 455 -26.69 4.39 3.03
N THR A 456 -26.35 5.17 2.01
CA THR A 456 -27.30 5.84 1.12
C THR A 456 -28.19 4.80 0.44
N LYS A 457 -29.50 5.03 0.47
CA LYS A 457 -30.47 4.11 -0.13
C LYS A 457 -30.60 4.36 -1.63
N VAL A 458 -30.96 3.32 -2.38
CA VAL A 458 -31.24 3.40 -3.83
C VAL A 458 -32.28 4.48 -4.14
N GLN A 459 -33.33 4.60 -3.30
CA GLN A 459 -34.36 5.63 -3.49
C GLN A 459 -33.81 7.06 -3.40
N GLU A 460 -32.69 7.26 -2.70
CA GLU A 460 -32.07 8.57 -2.50
C GLU A 460 -31.08 8.86 -3.64
N ILE A 461 -30.17 7.92 -3.92
CA ILE A 461 -29.11 8.13 -4.91
C ILE A 461 -29.61 8.17 -6.35
N LYS A 462 -30.75 7.54 -6.67
CA LYS A 462 -31.32 7.58 -8.03
C LYS A 462 -31.76 8.99 -8.47
N PHE A 463 -31.86 9.94 -7.54
CA PHE A 463 -32.17 11.35 -7.81
C PHE A 463 -30.94 12.25 -7.77
N ALA A 464 -29.74 11.70 -7.58
CA ALA A 464 -28.50 12.45 -7.69
C ALA A 464 -28.32 12.96 -9.13
N VAL A 465 -27.91 14.22 -9.27
CA VAL A 465 -27.70 14.85 -10.57
C VAL A 465 -26.32 14.45 -11.08
N HIS A 466 -26.30 13.56 -12.06
CA HIS A 466 -25.11 13.20 -12.81
C HIS A 466 -24.93 14.20 -13.97
N ALA A 467 -23.73 14.71 -14.17
CA ALA A 467 -23.45 15.67 -15.23
C ALA A 467 -23.56 15.01 -16.61
N HIS A 468 -24.13 15.70 -17.60
CA HIS A 468 -24.23 15.23 -18.98
C HIS A 468 -23.37 16.08 -19.94
N PRO A 469 -22.60 15.48 -20.88
CA PRO A 469 -22.34 14.04 -21.01
C PRO A 469 -21.16 13.59 -20.13
N THR A 470 -21.37 12.59 -19.27
CA THR A 470 -20.29 11.93 -18.52
C THR A 470 -20.51 10.41 -18.42
N LEU A 471 -19.44 9.68 -18.08
CA LEU A 471 -19.54 8.23 -17.82
C LEU A 471 -20.29 7.92 -16.53
N SER A 472 -20.42 8.90 -15.62
CA SER A 472 -21.19 8.74 -14.38
C SER A 472 -22.67 8.47 -14.65
N GLU A 473 -23.19 8.85 -15.83
CA GLU A 473 -24.55 8.51 -16.25
C GLU A 473 -24.79 6.99 -16.36
N VAL A 474 -23.74 6.16 -16.48
CA VAL A 474 -23.87 4.70 -16.38
C VAL A 474 -24.32 4.30 -14.97
N LEU A 475 -23.84 4.97 -13.92
CA LEU A 475 -24.31 4.73 -12.55
C LEU A 475 -25.71 5.29 -12.33
N ASP A 476 -26.02 6.46 -12.90
CA ASP A 476 -27.37 7.03 -12.89
C ASP A 476 -28.42 6.05 -13.43
N GLU A 477 -28.17 5.48 -14.61
CA GLU A 477 -29.03 4.44 -15.17
C GLU A 477 -29.11 3.19 -14.30
N LEU A 478 -27.98 2.79 -13.70
CA LEU A 478 -27.91 1.62 -12.82
C LEU A 478 -28.79 1.79 -11.58
N PHE A 479 -28.73 2.96 -10.94
CA PHE A 479 -29.52 3.30 -9.78
C PHE A 479 -31.00 3.43 -10.14
N LYS A 480 -31.32 4.02 -11.28
CA LYS A 480 -32.70 4.17 -11.77
C LYS A 480 -33.35 2.85 -12.22
N ALA A 481 -32.55 1.87 -12.63
CA ALA A 481 -33.05 0.55 -13.02
C ALA A 481 -33.55 -0.29 -11.83
N ALA A 482 -33.15 0.05 -10.61
CA ALA A 482 -33.56 -0.66 -9.40
C ALA A 482 -35.04 -0.44 -9.06
N LYS A 483 -35.69 -1.53 -8.66
CA LYS A 483 -37.10 -1.59 -8.24
C LYS A 483 -37.10 -1.70 -6.71
N VAL A 484 -37.30 -0.56 -6.08
CA VAL A 484 -37.24 -0.32 -4.64
C VAL A 484 -38.43 0.49 -4.16
#